data_AF-A0A9P0DQN1-F1
#
_entry.id   AF-A0A9P0DQN1-F1
#
_cell.length_a   1.000
_cell.length_b   1.000
_cell.length_c   1.000
_cell.angle_alpha   90.00
_cell.angle_beta   90.00
_cell.angle_gamma   90.00
#
_symmetry.space_group_name_H-M   'P 1'
#
loop_
_entity.id
_entity.type
_entity.pdbx_description
1 polymer ?
#
loop_
_entity_poly.entity_id
_entity_poly.type
_entity_poly.pdbx_seq_one_letter_code
_entity_poly.pdbx_strand_id
1 'polypeptide(L)'
;MLTNSQNWKFQIIMGEFLGRAGIFFDEVDRICILEPEVSKLTSDLKEECQIYIEKIDEFQKIVNKFIAMVDQLGEAVERKKIKAIGARNILQSMEKEKETHHHQLQALIAEKSMELERLKIHLNSLQKTEMEQNEVINELTHC
;
A
#
# COMPACT_ATOMS: atom_id res chain seq x y z
N MET A 1 32.42 78.62 28.85
CA MET A 1 31.77 77.42 29.41
C MET A 1 30.32 77.42 28.93
N LEU A 2 30.03 76.72 27.84
CA LEU A 2 28.63 76.52 27.43
C LEU A 2 28.01 75.59 28.48
N THR A 3 26.91 76.01 29.09
CA THR A 3 26.20 75.23 30.11
C THR A 3 25.76 73.89 29.51
N ASN A 4 25.69 72.83 30.32
CA ASN A 4 25.30 71.48 29.87
C ASN A 4 24.02 71.47 29.00
N SER A 5 23.10 72.41 29.24
CA SER A 5 21.89 72.62 28.44
C SER A 5 22.15 73.10 27.00
N GLN A 6 23.16 73.93 26.76
CA GLN A 6 23.56 74.38 25.41
C GLN A 6 24.22 73.24 24.62
N ASN A 7 24.97 72.37 25.30
CA ASN A 7 25.64 71.23 24.67
C ASN A 7 24.65 70.17 24.17
N TRP A 8 23.62 69.86 24.97
CA TRP A 8 22.55 68.95 24.57
C TRP A 8 21.70 69.51 23.44
N LYS A 9 21.41 70.82 23.45
CA LYS A 9 20.73 71.48 22.33
C LYS A 9 21.55 71.42 21.05
N PHE A 10 22.87 71.63 21.12
CA PHE A 10 23.75 71.50 19.95
C PHE A 10 23.77 70.07 19.41
N GLN A 11 23.80 69.08 20.29
CA GLN A 11 23.79 67.66 19.89
C GLN A 11 22.48 67.27 19.20
N ILE A 12 21.34 67.75 19.69
CA ILE A 12 20.02 67.51 19.09
C ILE A 12 19.90 68.20 17.73
N ILE A 13 20.32 69.47 17.63
CA ILE A 13 20.27 70.23 16.37
C ILE A 13 21.20 69.62 15.31
N MET A 14 22.38 69.13 15.71
CA MET A 14 23.31 68.45 14.81
C MET A 14 22.77 67.09 14.37
N GLY A 15 22.14 66.32 15.25
CA GLY A 15 21.45 65.08 14.89
C GLY A 15 20.31 65.31 13.88
N GLU A 16 19.49 66.34 14.08
CA GLU A 16 18.42 66.71 13.13
C GLU A 16 18.97 67.26 11.79
N PHE A 17 20.08 68.00 11.81
CA PHE A 17 20.73 68.50 10.60
C PHE A 17 21.34 67.37 9.78
N LEU A 18 22.02 66.43 10.43
CA LEU A 18 22.60 65.25 9.80
C LEU A 18 21.50 64.31 9.28
N GLY A 19 20.42 64.10 10.05
CA GLY A 19 19.25 63.35 9.59
C GLY A 19 18.58 63.97 8.36
N ARG A 20 18.47 65.31 8.29
CA ARG A 20 18.00 66.02 7.08
C ARG A 20 18.95 65.90 5.88
N ALA A 21 20.24 65.69 6.13
CA ALA A 21 21.25 65.43 5.10
C ALA A 21 21.36 63.93 4.73
N GLY A 22 20.54 63.06 5.33
CA GLY A 22 20.56 61.61 5.11
C GLY A 22 21.76 60.92 5.76
N ILE A 23 22.34 61.52 6.80
CA ILE A 23 23.48 60.99 7.55
C ILE A 23 23.01 60.62 8.96
N PHE A 24 23.13 59.34 9.28
CA PHE A 24 22.77 58.74 10.55
C PHE A 24 24.00 58.11 11.22
N PHE A 25 23.89 57.81 12.51
CA PHE A 25 24.90 57.06 13.24
C PHE A 25 24.34 55.69 13.60
N ASP A 26 25.11 54.65 13.30
CA ASP A 26 24.80 53.25 13.66
C ASP A 26 25.05 52.99 15.16
N GLU A 27 24.66 51.81 15.68
CA GLU A 27 24.79 51.38 17.09
C GLU A 27 26.24 51.41 17.64
N VAL A 28 27.24 51.70 16.79
CA VAL A 28 28.68 51.78 17.10
C VAL A 28 29.28 53.16 16.72
N ASP A 29 28.47 54.22 16.67
CA ASP A 29 28.88 55.60 16.35
C ASP A 29 29.55 55.79 14.97
N ARG A 30 29.28 54.88 14.03
CA ARG A 30 29.77 54.98 12.65
C ARG A 30 28.79 55.76 11.78
N ILE A 31 29.32 56.61 10.90
CA ILE A 31 28.55 57.37 9.93
C ILE A 31 27.93 56.39 8.92
N CYS A 32 26.60 56.39 8.85
CA CYS A 32 25.79 55.56 7.96
C CYS A 32 24.81 56.44 7.18
N ILE A 33 24.59 56.12 5.90
CA ILE A 33 23.63 56.84 5.06
C ILE A 33 22.22 56.23 5.19
N LEU A 34 22.16 54.98 5.65
CA LEU A 34 20.93 54.25 5.92
C LEU A 34 20.48 54.48 7.36
N GLU A 35 19.20 54.74 7.57
CA GLU A 35 18.61 54.87 8.89
C GLU A 35 18.80 53.55 9.68
N PRO A 36 19.36 53.59 10.91
CA PRO A 36 19.69 52.39 11.69
C PRO A 36 18.48 51.47 11.92
N GLU A 37 17.29 52.05 12.10
CA GLU A 37 16.03 51.31 12.26
C GLU A 37 15.68 50.52 10.99
N VAL A 38 15.81 51.14 9.82
CA VAL A 38 15.58 50.50 8.51
C VAL A 38 16.63 49.41 8.25
N SER A 39 17.88 49.64 8.63
CA SER A 39 18.97 48.64 8.53
C SER A 39 18.68 47.41 9.38
N LYS A 40 18.25 47.61 10.62
CA LYS A 40 17.91 46.55 11.56
C LYS A 40 16.69 45.75 11.11
N LEU A 41 15.60 46.43 10.75
CA LEU A 41 14.39 45.78 10.22
C LEU A 41 14.69 44.96 8.95
N THR A 42 15.57 45.44 8.09
CA THR A 42 15.98 44.70 6.88
C THR A 42 16.82 43.46 7.23
N SER A 43 17.67 43.55 8.25
CA SER A 43 18.46 42.42 8.75
C SER A 43 17.57 41.35 9.40
N ASP A 44 16.65 41.77 10.26
CA ASP A 44 15.70 40.87 10.95
C ASP A 44 14.80 40.17 9.92
N LEU A 45 14.30 40.90 8.91
CA LEU A 45 13.54 40.33 7.81
C LEU A 45 14.35 39.29 7.02
N LYS A 46 15.63 39.56 6.77
CA LYS A 46 16.52 38.62 6.09
C LYS A 46 16.71 37.33 6.90
N GLU A 47 16.86 37.43 8.21
CA GLU A 47 16.99 36.27 9.10
C GLU A 47 15.70 35.44 9.15
N GLU A 48 14.55 36.10 9.30
CA GLU A 48 13.24 35.43 9.25
C GLU A 48 12.99 34.75 7.89
N CYS A 49 13.37 35.39 6.78
CA CYS A 49 13.30 34.76 5.45
C CYS A 49 14.20 33.53 5.35
N GLN A 50 15.40 33.55 5.94
CA GLN A 50 16.30 32.41 5.96
C GLN A 50 15.71 31.24 6.75
N ILE A 51 15.19 31.51 7.95
CA ILE A 51 14.49 30.51 8.78
C ILE A 51 13.29 29.93 8.05
N TYR A 52 12.53 30.78 7.34
CA TYR A 52 11.39 30.33 6.55
C TYR A 52 11.80 29.36 5.44
N ILE A 53 12.87 29.68 4.69
CA ILE A 53 13.41 28.81 3.64
C ILE A 53 13.83 27.46 4.23
N GLU A 54 14.51 27.45 5.37
CA GLU A 54 14.93 26.22 6.05
C GLU A 54 13.74 25.35 6.47
N LYS A 55 12.69 25.96 7.03
CA LYS A 55 11.45 25.25 7.39
C LYS A 55 10.74 24.68 6.17
N ILE A 56 10.74 25.39 5.05
CA ILE A 56 10.16 24.90 3.79
C ILE A 56 10.96 23.72 3.24
N ASP A 57 12.29 23.76 3.29
CA ASP A 57 13.14 22.65 2.87
C ASP A 57 12.92 21.40 3.75
N GLU A 58 12.81 21.58 5.07
CA GLU A 58 12.46 20.48 5.98
C GLU A 58 11.07 19.90 5.68
N PHE A 59 10.08 20.76 5.46
CA PHE A 59 8.73 20.34 5.08
C PHE A 59 8.74 19.54 3.78
N GLN A 60 9.45 20.01 2.75
CA GLN A 60 9.60 19.30 1.48
C GLN A 60 10.24 17.92 1.68
N LYS A 61 11.27 17.81 2.53
CA LYS A 61 11.88 16.52 2.88
C LYS A 61 10.88 15.57 3.54
N ILE A 62 10.03 16.05 4.44
CA ILE A 62 9.00 15.24 5.09
C ILE A 62 7.95 14.77 4.07
N VAL A 63 7.46 15.68 3.22
CA VAL A 63 6.47 15.34 2.18
C VAL A 63 7.04 14.30 1.21
N ASN A 64 8.28 14.45 0.76
CA ASN A 64 8.91 13.48 -0.13
C ASN A 64 9.07 12.10 0.53
N LYS A 65 9.44 12.06 1.82
CA LYS A 65 9.47 10.80 2.59
C LYS A 65 8.08 10.19 2.71
N PHE A 66 7.06 11.00 2.95
CA PHE A 66 5.68 10.54 3.06
C PHE A 66 5.17 9.95 1.73
N ILE A 67 5.42 10.62 0.61
CA ILE A 67 5.10 10.11 -0.73
C ILE A 67 5.77 8.74 -0.94
N ALA A 68 7.08 8.64 -0.67
CA ALA A 68 7.80 7.37 -0.81
C ALA A 68 7.22 6.25 0.08
N MET A 69 6.81 6.56 1.31
CA MET A 69 6.16 5.58 2.19
C MET A 69 4.80 5.14 1.66
N VAL A 70 4.00 6.07 1.14
CA VAL A 70 2.69 5.77 0.54
C VAL A 70 2.85 4.90 -0.70
N ASP A 71 3.83 5.19 -1.56
CA ASP A 71 4.11 4.39 -2.75
C ASP A 71 4.53 2.95 -2.37
N GLN A 72 5.45 2.81 -1.41
CA GLN A 72 5.87 1.50 -0.91
C GLN A 72 4.71 0.70 -0.31
N LEU A 73 3.82 1.37 0.43
CA LEU A 73 2.62 0.75 0.98
C LEU A 73 1.67 0.31 -0.14
N GLY A 74 1.44 1.16 -1.15
CA GLY A 74 0.64 0.85 -2.32
C GLY A 74 1.14 -0.40 -3.05
N GLU A 75 2.44 -0.49 -3.31
CA GLU A 75 3.02 -1.69 -3.91
C GLU A 75 2.87 -2.93 -3.02
N ALA A 76 3.06 -2.79 -1.70
CA ALA A 76 2.94 -3.91 -0.77
C ALA A 76 1.51 -4.45 -0.74
N VAL A 77 0.51 -3.56 -0.78
CA VAL A 77 -0.91 -3.92 -0.86
C VAL A 77 -1.20 -4.64 -2.18
N GLU A 78 -0.74 -4.10 -3.32
CA GLU A 78 -1.01 -4.73 -4.62
C GLU A 78 -0.35 -6.11 -4.73
N ARG A 79 0.88 -6.27 -4.23
CA ARG A 79 1.54 -7.58 -4.13
C ARG A 79 0.74 -8.58 -3.31
N LYS A 80 0.20 -8.17 -2.15
CA LYS A 80 -0.63 -9.05 -1.31
C LYS A 80 -1.96 -9.37 -1.99
N LYS A 81 -2.60 -8.41 -2.66
CA LYS A 81 -3.84 -8.59 -3.41
C LYS A 81 -3.66 -9.63 -4.53
N ILE A 82 -2.61 -9.52 -5.34
CA ILE A 82 -2.31 -10.49 -6.40
C ILE A 82 -2.12 -11.90 -5.82
N LYS A 83 -1.37 -12.03 -4.72
CA LYS A 83 -1.18 -13.33 -4.04
C LYS A 83 -2.50 -13.92 -3.52
N ALA A 84 -3.35 -13.09 -2.91
CA ALA A 84 -4.65 -13.53 -2.39
C ALA A 84 -5.59 -13.98 -3.52
N ILE A 85 -5.65 -13.23 -4.64
CA ILE A 85 -6.41 -13.62 -5.83
C ILE A 85 -5.88 -14.93 -6.41
N GLY A 86 -4.56 -15.08 -6.53
CA GLY A 86 -3.93 -16.32 -7.00
C GLY A 86 -4.30 -17.52 -6.13
N ALA A 87 -4.18 -17.40 -4.81
CA ALA A 87 -4.54 -18.47 -3.87
C ALA A 87 -6.04 -18.83 -3.98
N ARG A 88 -6.92 -17.81 -4.07
CA ARG A 88 -8.36 -18.01 -4.27
C ARG A 88 -8.66 -18.77 -5.57
N ASN A 89 -8.01 -18.40 -6.68
CA ASN A 89 -8.21 -19.06 -7.96
C ASN A 89 -7.78 -20.52 -7.93
N ILE A 90 -6.64 -20.83 -7.29
CA ILE A 90 -6.17 -22.20 -7.10
C ILE A 90 -7.21 -23.00 -6.30
N LEU A 91 -7.66 -22.50 -5.16
CA LEU A 91 -8.68 -23.18 -4.34
C LEU A 91 -9.98 -23.41 -5.12
N GLN A 92 -10.43 -22.42 -5.88
CA GLN A 92 -11.64 -22.55 -6.69
C GLN A 92 -11.47 -23.60 -7.81
N SER A 93 -10.30 -23.64 -8.47
CA SER A 93 -10.01 -24.69 -9.46
C SER A 93 -9.94 -26.08 -8.84
N MET A 94 -9.35 -26.21 -7.65
CA MET A 94 -9.25 -27.48 -6.93
C MET A 94 -10.62 -28.02 -6.53
N GLU A 95 -11.53 -27.16 -6.05
CA GLU A 95 -12.89 -27.61 -5.71
C GLU A 95 -13.65 -28.08 -6.96
N LYS A 96 -13.53 -27.36 -8.08
CA LYS A 96 -14.12 -27.77 -9.35
C LYS A 96 -13.55 -29.09 -9.86
N GLU A 97 -12.24 -29.27 -9.75
CA GLU A 97 -11.57 -30.51 -10.15
C GLU A 97 -12.06 -31.68 -9.28
N LYS A 98 -12.11 -31.48 -7.96
CA LYS A 98 -12.62 -32.45 -7.00
C LYS A 98 -14.07 -32.84 -7.27
N GLU A 99 -14.96 -31.86 -7.54
CA GLU A 99 -16.34 -32.13 -7.94
C GLU A 99 -16.41 -32.95 -9.22
N THR A 100 -15.59 -32.62 -10.22
CA THR A 100 -15.52 -33.35 -11.49
C THR A 100 -15.08 -34.80 -11.28
N HIS A 101 -14.00 -35.01 -10.53
CA HIS A 101 -13.50 -36.34 -10.16
C HIS A 101 -14.56 -37.13 -9.39
N HIS A 102 -15.30 -36.50 -8.48
CA HIS A 102 -16.37 -37.14 -7.73
C HIS A 102 -17.49 -37.64 -8.66
N HIS A 103 -17.95 -36.80 -9.60
CA HIS A 103 -18.97 -37.19 -10.57
C HIS A 103 -18.47 -38.31 -11.49
N GLN A 104 -17.22 -38.26 -11.94
CA GLN A 104 -16.61 -39.32 -12.75
C GLN A 104 -16.57 -40.65 -12.01
N LEU A 105 -16.13 -40.64 -10.74
CA LEU A 105 -16.11 -41.84 -9.91
C LEU A 105 -17.51 -42.40 -9.66
N GLN A 106 -18.50 -41.55 -9.40
CA GLN A 106 -19.89 -41.98 -9.24
C GLN A 106 -20.44 -42.63 -10.52
N ALA A 107 -20.17 -42.05 -11.69
CA ALA A 107 -20.58 -42.62 -12.96
C ALA A 107 -19.95 -44.00 -13.19
N LEU A 108 -18.65 -44.14 -12.90
CA LEU A 108 -17.95 -45.42 -13.01
C LEU A 108 -18.51 -46.47 -12.03
N ILE A 109 -18.80 -46.09 -10.79
CA ILE A 109 -19.44 -46.98 -9.81
C ILE A 109 -20.80 -47.45 -10.32
N ALA A 110 -21.61 -46.55 -10.87
CA ALA A 110 -22.92 -46.88 -11.43
C ALA A 110 -22.81 -47.87 -12.61
N GLU A 111 -21.88 -47.60 -13.54
CA GLU A 111 -21.60 -48.48 -14.67
C GLU A 111 -21.21 -49.89 -14.22
N LYS A 112 -20.25 -49.99 -13.28
CA LYS A 112 -19.80 -51.28 -12.75
C LYS A 112 -20.85 -52.01 -11.95
N SER A 113 -21.70 -51.29 -11.23
CA SER A 113 -22.83 -51.88 -10.50
C SER A 113 -23.87 -52.47 -11.45
N MET A 114 -24.18 -51.77 -12.54
CA MET A 114 -25.08 -52.28 -13.59
C MET A 114 -24.49 -53.50 -14.30
N GLU A 115 -23.20 -53.47 -14.64
CA GLU A 115 -22.50 -54.59 -15.26
C GLU A 115 -22.55 -55.84 -14.36
N LEU A 116 -22.29 -55.66 -13.06
CA LEU A 116 -22.34 -56.73 -12.07
C LEU A 116 -23.74 -57.33 -11.93
N GLU A 117 -24.79 -56.51 -11.91
CA GLU A 117 -26.17 -57.01 -11.82
C GLU A 117 -26.57 -57.79 -13.07
N ARG A 118 -26.17 -57.32 -14.26
CA ARG A 118 -26.36 -58.05 -15.52
C ARG A 118 -25.68 -59.42 -15.49
N LEU A 119 -24.45 -59.50 -14.99
CA LEU A 119 -23.70 -60.75 -14.88
C LEU A 119 -24.34 -61.72 -13.89
N LYS A 120 -24.86 -61.24 -12.76
CA LYS A 120 -25.62 -62.07 -11.80
C LYS A 120 -26.86 -62.69 -12.43
N ILE A 121 -27.63 -61.90 -13.18
CA ILE A 121 -28.82 -62.40 -13.89
C ILE A 121 -28.42 -63.49 -14.88
N HIS A 122 -27.34 -63.30 -15.64
CA HIS A 122 -26.85 -64.29 -16.59
C HIS A 122 -26.39 -65.58 -15.90
N LEU A 123 -25.65 -65.47 -14.80
CA LEU A 123 -25.21 -66.62 -14.00
C LEU A 123 -26.41 -67.43 -13.49
N ASN A 124 -27.40 -66.77 -12.90
CA ASN A 124 -28.61 -67.44 -12.40
C ASN A 124 -29.36 -68.17 -13.52
N SER A 125 -29.42 -67.58 -14.72
CA SER A 125 -30.04 -68.23 -15.88
C SER A 125 -29.28 -69.48 -16.30
N LEU A 126 -27.95 -69.42 -16.35
CA LEU A 126 -27.12 -70.56 -16.72
C LEU A 126 -27.20 -71.69 -15.69
N GLN A 127 -27.19 -71.36 -14.40
CA GLN A 127 -27.35 -72.34 -13.32
C GLN A 127 -28.71 -73.06 -13.40
N LYS A 128 -29.77 -72.34 -13.76
CA LYS A 128 -31.08 -72.95 -13.99
C LYS A 128 -31.03 -73.94 -15.16
N THR A 129 -30.45 -73.55 -16.29
CA THR A 129 -30.30 -74.43 -17.45
C THR A 129 -29.41 -75.65 -17.15
N GLU A 130 -28.33 -75.47 -16.38
CA GLU A 130 -27.47 -76.57 -15.93
C GLU A 130 -28.24 -77.57 -15.06
N MET A 131 -29.06 -77.07 -14.12
CA MET A 131 -29.91 -77.90 -13.29
C MET A 131 -30.92 -78.70 -14.14
N GLU A 132 -31.62 -78.05 -15.06
CA GLU A 132 -32.56 -78.69 -16.00
C GLU A 132 -31.84 -79.77 -16.85
N GLN A 133 -30.63 -79.50 -17.33
CA GLN A 133 -29.82 -80.47 -18.08
C GLN A 133 -29.42 -81.68 -17.23
N ASN A 134 -29.01 -81.46 -15.97
CA ASN A 134 -28.66 -82.55 -15.05
C ASN A 134 -29.86 -83.43 -14.70
N GLU A 135 -31.04 -82.84 -14.56
CA GLU A 135 -32.30 -83.60 -14.36
C GLU A 135 -32.57 -84.52 -15.56
N VAL A 136 -32.49 -83.99 -16.79
CA VAL A 136 -32.66 -84.78 -18.01
C VAL A 136 -31.61 -85.90 -18.14
N ILE A 137 -30.35 -85.61 -17.82
CA ILE A 137 -29.29 -86.63 -17.81
C ILE A 137 -29.64 -87.73 -16.82
N ASN A 138 -30.03 -87.38 -15.59
CA ASN A 138 -30.41 -88.37 -14.57
C ASN A 138 -31.57 -89.24 -15.05
N GLU A 139 -32.60 -88.65 -15.67
CA GLU A 139 -33.73 -89.40 -16.24
C GLU A 139 -33.30 -90.38 -17.33
N LEU A 140 -32.40 -89.97 -18.23
CA LEU A 140 -31.89 -90.80 -19.33
C LEU A 140 -30.92 -91.90 -18.86
N THR A 141 -30.21 -91.68 -17.74
CA THR A 141 -29.21 -92.62 -17.21
C THR A 141 -29.84 -93.64 -16.24
N HIS A 142 -31.06 -93.39 -15.75
CA HIS A 142 -31.80 -94.29 -14.86
C HIS A 142 -32.79 -95.23 -15.58
N CYS A 143 -32.79 -95.26 -16.92
CA CYS A 143 -33.34 -96.36 -17.73
C CYS A 143 -32.27 -97.42 -18.00
#